data_AF-A0A3D3WFB4-F1
#
_entry.id   AF-A0A3D3WFB4-F1
#
_cell.length_a   1.000
_cell.length_b   1.000
_cell.length_c   1.000
_cell.angle_alpha   90.00
_cell.angle_beta   90.00
_cell.angle_gamma   90.00
#
_symmetry.space_group_name_H-M   'P 1'
#
loop_
_entity.id
_entity.type
_entity.pdbx_description
1 polymer ?
#
loop_
_entity_poly.entity_id
_entity_poly.type
_entity_poly.pdbx_seq_one_letter_code
_entity_poly.pdbx_strand_id
1 'polypeptide(L)'
;RCLVCQNQTVDDSDADFAITIRSIIRDQISTGQSDQDILTYLRQRYGDYILFNPPLNHMTVMLWLAPIILLIGGVIVIVMTRQKALHKAPHKNQDKDQL
;
A
#
# COMPACT_ATOMS: atom_id res chain seq x y z
N ARG A 1 -37.75 3.04 -3.36
CA ARG A 1 -36.34 3.01 -2.93
C ARG A 1 -35.72 1.74 -3.50
N CYS A 2 -35.25 1.81 -4.75
CA CYS A 2 -34.45 0.74 -5.32
C CYS A 2 -33.01 0.99 -4.90
N LEU A 3 -32.54 0.11 -4.02
CA LEU A 3 -31.14 -0.05 -3.69
C LEU A 3 -30.51 -0.72 -4.91
N VAL A 4 -29.98 0.07 -5.85
CA VAL A 4 -29.14 -0.37 -6.98
C VAL A 4 -27.84 -1.07 -6.50
N CYS A 5 -27.74 -1.44 -5.22
CA CYS A 5 -26.48 -1.60 -4.51
C CYS A 5 -26.44 -2.80 -3.56
N GLN A 6 -27.14 -3.90 -3.86
CA GLN A 6 -26.86 -5.14 -3.14
C GLN A 6 -26.61 -6.29 -4.09
N ASN A 7 -25.34 -6.69 -4.14
CA ASN A 7 -24.93 -8.07 -4.38
C ASN A 7 -24.91 -8.52 -5.85
N GLN A 8 -24.07 -7.87 -6.66
CA GLN A 8 -23.59 -8.55 -7.87
C GLN A 8 -22.81 -9.81 -7.45
N THR A 9 -23.07 -10.93 -8.11
CA THR A 9 -22.49 -12.24 -7.81
C THR A 9 -21.05 -12.32 -8.29
N VAL A 10 -20.24 -13.09 -7.56
CA VAL A 10 -18.80 -13.32 -7.82
C VAL A 10 -18.51 -13.82 -9.26
N ASP A 11 -19.50 -14.37 -9.95
CA ASP A 11 -19.38 -14.81 -11.36
C ASP A 11 -19.64 -13.72 -12.41
N ASP A 12 -20.29 -12.59 -12.05
CA ASP A 12 -20.76 -11.59 -13.05
C ASP A 12 -19.87 -10.34 -13.13
N SER A 13 -19.25 -9.89 -12.03
CA SER A 13 -18.72 -8.52 -11.97
C SER A 13 -17.40 -8.26 -12.72
N ASP A 14 -16.61 -9.29 -13.05
CA ASP A 14 -15.33 -9.11 -13.77
C ASP A 14 -15.27 -9.86 -15.12
N ALA A 15 -16.04 -10.93 -15.28
CA ALA A 15 -15.99 -11.79 -16.47
C ALA A 15 -16.60 -11.09 -17.70
N ASP A 16 -17.79 -10.51 -17.56
CA ASP A 16 -18.48 -9.80 -18.66
C ASP A 16 -17.74 -8.53 -19.10
N PHE A 17 -17.11 -7.84 -18.15
CA PHE A 17 -16.29 -6.68 -18.43
C PHE A 17 -15.05 -7.07 -19.25
N ALA A 18 -14.36 -8.15 -18.87
CA ALA A 18 -13.19 -8.63 -19.59
C ALA A 18 -13.53 -9.17 -20.99
N ILE A 19 -14.72 -9.73 -21.21
CA ILE A 19 -15.20 -10.15 -22.54
C ILE A 19 -15.41 -8.92 -23.43
N THR A 20 -16.07 -7.90 -22.90
CA THR A 20 -16.32 -6.63 -23.62
C THR A 20 -15.02 -5.95 -24.03
N ILE A 21 -14.05 -5.83 -23.13
CA ILE A 21 -12.74 -5.21 -23.41
C ILE A 21 -11.98 -5.98 -24.50
N ARG A 22 -12.00 -7.32 -24.48
CA ARG A 22 -11.38 -8.14 -25.53
C ARG A 22 -12.04 -7.94 -26.89
N SER A 23 -13.34 -7.69 -26.95
CA SER A 23 -14.02 -7.36 -28.20
C SER A 23 -13.55 -6.02 -28.76
N ILE A 24 -13.47 -4.99 -27.90
CA ILE A 24 -13.01 -3.65 -28.28
C ILE A 24 -11.56 -3.68 -28.77
N ILE A 25 -10.66 -4.38 -28.08
CA ILE A 25 -9.25 -4.53 -28.50
C ILE A 25 -9.18 -5.17 -29.88
N ARG A 26 -9.98 -6.22 -30.12
CA ARG A 26 -9.99 -6.93 -31.40
C ARG A 26 -10.47 -6.05 -32.55
N ASP A 27 -11.48 -5.22 -32.30
CA ASP A 27 -11.97 -4.22 -33.25
C ASP A 27 -10.88 -3.19 -33.57
N GLN A 28 -10.20 -2.66 -32.55
CA GLN A 28 -9.12 -1.69 -32.72
C GLN A 28 -7.89 -2.27 -33.46
N ILE A 29 -7.51 -3.52 -33.17
CA ILE A 29 -6.47 -4.24 -33.94
C ILE A 29 -6.90 -4.39 -35.41
N SER A 30 -8.17 -4.71 -35.66
CA SER A 30 -8.69 -4.84 -37.03
C SER A 30 -8.67 -3.50 -37.80
N THR A 31 -8.78 -2.38 -37.09
CA THR A 31 -8.63 -1.03 -37.69
C THR A 31 -7.17 -0.64 -37.98
N GLY A 32 -6.19 -1.48 -37.65
CA GLY A 32 -4.77 -1.25 -37.91
C GLY A 32 -4.06 -0.35 -36.89
N GLN A 33 -4.66 -0.13 -35.71
CA GLN A 33 -4.01 0.63 -34.64
C GLN A 33 -2.88 -0.16 -34.00
N SER A 34 -1.85 0.56 -33.53
CA SER A 34 -0.73 -0.06 -32.82
C SER A 34 -1.14 -0.43 -31.38
N ASP A 35 -0.47 -1.44 -30.81
CA ASP A 35 -0.73 -1.87 -29.44
C ASP A 35 -0.60 -0.72 -28.43
N GLN A 36 0.34 0.21 -28.65
CA GLN A 36 0.54 1.37 -27.76
C GLN A 36 -0.62 2.37 -27.81
N ASP A 37 -1.20 2.59 -28.99
CA ASP A 37 -2.35 3.46 -29.17
C ASP A 37 -3.60 2.87 -28.51
N ILE A 38 -3.79 1.55 -28.65
CA ILE A 38 -4.89 0.81 -28.02
C ILE A 38 -4.78 0.90 -26.49
N LEU A 39 -3.58 0.69 -25.94
CA LEU A 39 -3.32 0.78 -24.51
C LEU A 39 -3.56 2.20 -23.97
N THR A 40 -3.15 3.22 -24.73
CA THR A 40 -3.35 4.62 -24.37
C THR A 40 -4.83 4.99 -24.40
N TYR A 41 -5.56 4.54 -25.42
CA TYR A 41 -7.01 4.72 -25.54
C TYR A 41 -7.77 4.09 -24.36
N LEU A 42 -7.41 2.85 -24.01
CA LEU A 42 -8.03 2.15 -22.88
C LEU A 42 -7.73 2.83 -21.55
N ARG A 43 -6.49 3.29 -21.35
CA ARG A 43 -6.07 4.02 -20.15
C ARG A 43 -6.82 5.34 -19.99
N GLN A 44 -6.97 6.11 -21.07
CA GLN A 44 -7.65 7.41 -21.03
C GLN A 44 -9.15 7.28 -20.74
N ARG A 45 -9.79 6.18 -21.16
CA ARG A 45 -11.24 5.99 -21.05
C ARG A 45 -11.68 5.19 -19.83
N TYR A 46 -10.89 4.21 -19.40
CA TYR A 46 -11.22 3.30 -18.30
C TYR A 46 -10.28 3.39 -17.10
N GLY A 47 -9.22 4.20 -17.19
CA GLY A 47 -8.29 4.47 -16.11
C GLY A 47 -7.09 3.52 -16.05
N ASP A 48 -6.16 3.86 -15.16
CA ASP A 48 -4.87 3.17 -15.00
C ASP A 48 -4.98 1.73 -14.48
N TYR A 49 -6.14 1.35 -13.93
CA TYR A 49 -6.38 0.04 -13.30
C TYR A 49 -6.60 -1.10 -14.31
N ILE A 50 -6.83 -0.79 -15.59
CA ILE A 50 -7.11 -1.80 -16.61
C ILE A 50 -5.86 -2.54 -17.08
N LEU A 51 -4.71 -1.85 -17.00
CA LEU A 51 -3.41 -2.49 -17.09
C LEU A 51 -3.02 -2.82 -15.65
N PHE A 52 -2.86 -4.10 -15.36
CA PHE A 52 -2.45 -4.62 -14.06
C PHE A 52 -0.99 -4.22 -13.74
N ASN A 53 -0.72 -2.92 -13.70
CA ASN A 53 0.55 -2.32 -13.42
C ASN A 53 0.27 -0.96 -12.77
N PRO A 54 -0.25 -0.96 -11.52
CA PRO A 54 -0.36 0.28 -10.79
C PRO A 54 1.06 0.85 -10.71
N PRO A 55 1.34 2.03 -11.30
CA PRO A 55 2.63 2.65 -11.11
C PRO A 55 2.79 2.78 -9.60
N LEU A 56 3.87 2.25 -9.04
CA LEU A 56 4.19 2.37 -7.62
C LEU A 56 4.26 3.87 -7.30
N ASN A 57 3.12 4.42 -6.91
CA ASN A 57 2.96 5.84 -6.72
C ASN A 57 3.65 6.21 -5.39
N HIS A 58 4.26 7.38 -5.31
CA HIS A 58 5.02 7.79 -4.12
C HIS A 58 4.18 7.73 -2.83
N MET A 59 2.86 7.92 -2.95
CA MET A 59 1.90 7.77 -1.86
C MET A 59 1.83 6.34 -1.30
N THR A 60 1.93 5.32 -2.17
CA THR A 60 1.93 3.92 -1.76
C THR A 60 3.18 3.61 -0.93
N VAL A 61 4.35 4.10 -1.37
CA VAL A 61 5.60 3.92 -0.63
C VAL A 61 5.54 4.59 0.74
N MET A 62 5.00 5.82 0.83
CA MET A 62 4.86 6.53 2.10
C MET A 62 3.93 5.78 3.07
N LEU A 63 2.83 5.20 2.55
CA LEU A 63 1.89 4.41 3.35
C LEU A 63 2.55 3.14 3.93
N TRP A 64 3.46 2.54 3.17
CA TRP A 64 4.24 1.36 3.58
C TRP A 64 5.40 1.69 4.53
N LEU A 65 5.94 2.91 4.48
CA LEU A 65 6.99 3.35 5.41
C LEU A 65 6.44 3.68 6.81
N ALA A 66 5.18 4.09 6.92
CA ALA A 66 4.53 4.40 8.19
C ALA A 66 4.65 3.29 9.26
N PRO A 67 4.32 2.00 8.99
CA PRO A 67 4.47 0.94 9.98
C PRO A 67 5.93 0.66 10.38
N ILE A 68 6.88 0.83 9.45
CA ILE A 68 8.30 0.63 9.73
C ILE A 68 8.82 1.73 10.68
N ILE A 69 8.47 2.99 10.41
CA ILE A 69 8.86 4.13 11.25
C ILE A 69 8.29 3.97 12.66
N LEU A 70 7.03 3.54 12.78
CA LEU A 70 6.38 3.32 14.07
C LEU A 70 7.07 2.22 14.89
N LEU A 71 7.43 1.09 14.25
CA LEU A 71 8.17 0.03 14.93
C LEU A 71 9.55 0.48 15.40
N ILE A 72 10.32 1.17 14.54
CA ILE A 72 11.65 1.66 14.89
C ILE A 72 11.56 2.67 16.05
N GLY A 73 10.61 3.62 15.97
CA GLY A 73 10.38 4.59 17.03
C GLY A 73 10.02 3.95 18.36
N GLY A 74 9.13 2.94 18.35
CA GLY A 74 8.76 2.18 19.55
C GLY A 74 9.95 1.46 20.20
N VAL A 75 10.78 0.79 19.39
CA VAL A 75 11.98 0.09 19.88
C VAL A 75 12.98 1.07 20.51
N ILE A 76 13.23 2.22 19.87
CA ILE A 76 14.13 3.25 20.39
C ILE A 76 13.67 3.76 21.76
N VAL A 77 12.38 4.08 21.90
CA VAL A 77 11.81 4.56 23.19
C VAL A 77 11.98 3.52 24.29
N ILE A 78 11.74 2.24 24.01
CA ILE A 78 11.93 1.15 24.97
C ILE A 78 13.40 1.05 25.38
N VAL A 79 14.34 1.06 24.44
CA VAL A 79 15.77 0.98 24.76
C VAL A 79 16.24 2.17 25.60
N MET A 80 15.84 3.39 25.23
CA MET A 80 16.23 4.60 25.96
C MET A 80 15.67 4.63 27.38
N THR A 81 14.43 4.17 27.61
CA THR A 81 13.83 4.12 28.95
C THR A 81 14.52 3.08 29.84
N ARG A 82 14.94 1.94 29.29
CA ARG A 82 15.71 0.93 30.04
C ARG A 82 17.14 1.40 30.39
N GLN A 83 17.82 2.11 29.49
CA GLN A 83 19.15 2.64 29.77
C GLN A 83 19.16 3.69 30.88
N LYS A 84 18.12 4.53 30.97
CA LYS A 84 17.96 5.52 32.05
C LYS A 84 17.74 4.88 33.43
N ALA A 85 17.07 3.72 33.49
CA ALA A 85 16.90 2.97 34.72
C ALA A 85 18.21 2.35 35.24
N LEU A 86 19.12 1.95 34.34
CA LEU A 86 20.42 1.39 34.70
C LEU A 86 21.46 2.46 35.12
N HIS A 87 21.42 3.65 34.52
CA HIS A 87 22.33 4.75 34.87
C HIS A 87 21.96 5.45 36.19
N LYS A 88 20.79 5.17 36.76
CA LYS A 88 20.37 5.65 38.08
C LYS A 88 20.69 4.63 39.18
N ALA A 89 21.81 3.91 39.09
CA ALA A 89 22.34 3.16 40.21
C ALA A 89 22.80 4.16 41.30
N PRO A 90 22.22 4.13 42.51
CA PRO A 90 22.52 5.11 43.53
C PRO A 90 23.92 4.88 44.12
N HIS A 91 24.77 5.90 44.03
CA HIS A 91 26.00 6.02 44.80
C HIS A 91 25.64 6.16 46.28
N LYS A 92 25.65 5.07 47.04
CA LYS A 92 25.66 5.13 48.52
C LYS A 92 26.38 3.94 49.13
N ASN A 93 27.64 4.15 49.48
CA ASN A 93 28.18 3.83 50.81
C ASN A 93 29.66 4.26 50.86
N GLN A 94 29.85 5.53 51.20
CA GLN A 94 31.12 6.08 51.67
C GLN A 94 30.82 6.65 53.06
N ASP A 95 30.54 5.77 54.03
CA ASP A 95 30.49 6.09 55.47
C ASP A 95 30.25 4.81 56.30
N LYS A 96 31.21 3.87 56.36
CA LYS A 96 31.21 2.76 57.35
C LYS A 96 32.60 2.33 57.85
N ASP A 97 33.66 3.09 57.57
CA ASP A 97 35.04 2.71 57.91
C ASP A 97 35.67 3.69 58.92
N GLN A 98 34.89 4.16 59.88
CA GLN A 98 35.42 4.76 61.12
C GLN A 98 35.04 3.89 62.31
N LEU A 99 35.85 2.85 62.55
CA LEU A 99 36.08 2.29 63.87
C LEU A 99 37.57 1.98 64.03
#